data_AF-A0A7S8HEB5-F1
#
_entry.id   AF-A0A7S8HEB5-F1
#
_cell.length_a   1.000
_cell.length_b   1.000
_cell.length_c   1.000
_cell.angle_alpha   90.00
_cell.angle_beta   90.00
_cell.angle_gamma   90.00
#
_symmetry.space_group_name_H-M   'P 1'
#
loop_
_entity.id
_entity.type
_entity.pdbx_description
1 polymer ?
#
loop_
_entity_poly.entity_id
_entity_poly.type
_entity_poly.pdbx_seq_one_letter_code
_entity_poly.pdbx_strand_id
1 'polypeptide(L)'
;MKKYTLIGSLALSSILLLGACNNDEEVNEPEENAQQEDHSDMDHSGMDHSEMDHSSDGSIPEGLEEAENPTYEVGSKAKIQNAHMDEMEGVEATIVGAFDTTAYVITYTPTSGGPEVKDHKWVVQEELLNAPEAPIEPGTEVEINTDHMEGMMGATGVIEAAEETTVYMVDYTTTDGKEVKNHKWVTQEELTDL
;
A
#
# COMPACT_ATOMS: atom_id res chain seq x y z
N MET A 1 37.66 -37.32 -15.56
CA MET A 1 38.80 -37.77 -14.74
C MET A 1 38.50 -37.42 -13.29
N LYS A 2 38.74 -38.37 -12.37
CA LYS A 2 38.19 -38.42 -11.00
C LYS A 2 38.95 -37.50 -10.02
N LYS A 3 38.18 -36.91 -9.09
CA LYS A 3 38.67 -36.16 -7.92
C LYS A 3 39.17 -37.14 -6.84
N TYR A 4 40.22 -36.77 -6.12
CA TYR A 4 40.53 -37.35 -4.80
C TYR A 4 41.10 -36.29 -3.86
N THR A 5 40.43 -36.17 -2.72
CA THR A 5 40.71 -35.35 -1.54
C THR A 5 41.78 -36.03 -0.67
N LEU A 6 42.59 -35.26 0.05
CA LEU A 6 43.51 -35.77 1.08
C LEU A 6 43.19 -35.14 2.45
N ILE A 7 43.00 -36.03 3.41
CA ILE A 7 42.61 -35.84 4.81
C ILE A 7 43.89 -35.83 5.67
N GLY A 8 43.93 -35.05 6.75
CA GLY A 8 44.95 -35.14 7.79
C GLY A 8 44.44 -34.68 9.16
N SER A 9 44.14 -35.65 10.03
CA SER A 9 43.85 -35.58 11.49
C SER A 9 45.10 -35.14 12.31
N LEU A 10 45.17 -34.91 13.64
CA LEU A 10 44.48 -35.44 14.83
C LEU A 10 45.00 -34.74 16.13
N ALA A 11 44.21 -34.82 17.22
CA ALA A 11 44.56 -34.91 18.67
C ALA A 11 44.75 -33.60 19.48
N LEU A 12 43.91 -33.25 20.48
CA LEU A 12 43.52 -33.87 21.77
C LEU A 12 44.58 -33.73 22.90
N SER A 13 44.30 -32.89 23.92
CA SER A 13 44.43 -33.27 25.34
C SER A 13 43.89 -32.21 26.31
N SER A 14 43.20 -32.66 27.35
CA SER A 14 42.63 -31.90 28.46
C SER A 14 43.56 -31.93 29.68
N ILE A 15 43.63 -30.84 30.45
CA ILE A 15 44.07 -30.87 31.86
C ILE A 15 43.19 -29.93 32.68
N LEU A 16 42.49 -30.50 33.67
CA LEU A 16 41.83 -29.82 34.78
C LEU A 16 42.82 -29.60 35.92
N LEU A 17 42.80 -28.42 36.53
CA LEU A 17 43.31 -28.18 37.88
C LEU A 17 42.31 -27.30 38.65
N LEU A 18 41.89 -27.81 39.82
CA LEU A 18 41.07 -27.13 40.82
C LEU A 18 41.96 -26.27 41.73
N GLY A 19 41.44 -25.11 42.15
CA GLY A 19 42.00 -24.28 43.20
C GLY A 19 40.93 -23.36 43.78
N ALA A 20 40.62 -23.54 45.07
CA ALA A 20 39.63 -22.81 45.83
C ALA A 20 40.12 -21.41 46.26
N CYS A 21 39.21 -20.45 46.43
CA CYS A 21 39.07 -19.60 47.63
C CYS A 21 37.97 -18.53 47.45
N ASN A 22 36.87 -18.76 48.17
CA ASN A 22 36.01 -17.81 48.89
C ASN A 22 36.48 -16.33 48.97
N ASN A 23 35.68 -15.36 48.48
CA ASN A 23 34.94 -14.37 49.28
C ASN A 23 34.11 -13.43 48.37
N ASP A 24 33.02 -12.90 48.95
CA ASP A 24 31.95 -12.08 48.36
C ASP A 24 32.35 -10.97 47.39
N GLU A 25 31.58 -10.83 46.30
CA GLU A 25 31.14 -9.54 45.76
C GLU A 25 29.97 -9.76 44.77
N GLU A 26 28.81 -9.22 45.10
CA GLU A 26 27.59 -9.23 44.31
C GLU A 26 27.73 -8.20 43.17
N VAL A 27 27.80 -8.66 41.92
CA VAL A 27 27.77 -7.79 40.74
C VAL A 27 26.78 -8.37 39.72
N ASN A 28 25.80 -7.52 39.40
CA ASN A 28 24.76 -7.72 38.39
C ASN A 28 25.34 -8.09 37.00
N GLU A 29 24.80 -9.13 36.38
CA GLU A 29 24.80 -9.29 34.92
C GLU A 29 23.35 -9.16 34.40
N PRO A 30 23.10 -8.47 33.27
CA PRO A 30 21.85 -8.58 32.56
C PRO A 30 21.92 -9.79 31.60
N GLU A 31 21.01 -10.74 31.78
CA GLU A 31 20.79 -11.84 30.83
C GLU A 31 20.11 -11.32 29.55
N GLU A 32 20.67 -11.70 28.40
CA GLU A 32 19.97 -11.73 27.11
C GLU A 32 18.77 -12.67 27.22
N ASN A 33 17.56 -12.15 27.03
CA ASN A 33 16.39 -12.98 26.79
C ASN A 33 15.67 -12.52 25.51
N ALA A 34 15.39 -13.52 24.68
CA ALA A 34 14.83 -13.44 23.36
C ALA A 34 13.59 -12.54 23.28
N GLN A 35 13.66 -11.50 22.47
CA GLN A 35 12.48 -10.76 22.05
C GLN A 35 11.77 -11.55 20.97
N GLN A 36 10.56 -11.96 21.33
CA GLN A 36 9.50 -12.35 20.41
C GLN A 36 9.33 -11.23 19.39
N GLU A 37 9.38 -11.57 18.10
CA GLU A 37 8.92 -10.67 17.05
C GLU A 37 7.40 -10.54 17.17
N ASP A 38 7.01 -9.57 17.97
CA ASP A 38 5.69 -8.97 17.96
C ASP A 38 5.59 -8.18 16.64
N HIS A 39 4.74 -8.66 15.73
CA HIS A 39 4.28 -7.90 14.58
C HIS A 39 3.54 -6.68 15.12
N SER A 40 4.31 -5.64 15.42
CA SER A 40 3.77 -4.30 15.58
C SER A 40 3.38 -3.84 14.18
N ASP A 41 2.07 -3.79 13.94
CA ASP A 41 1.45 -2.86 13.01
C ASP A 41 2.11 -1.49 13.25
N MET A 42 3.10 -1.17 12.43
CA MET A 42 3.63 0.17 12.33
C MET A 42 2.60 0.98 11.56
N ASP A 43 1.59 1.42 12.31
CA ASP A 43 0.71 2.52 11.98
C ASP A 43 1.58 3.73 11.62
N HIS A 44 1.77 3.94 10.32
CA HIS A 44 2.40 5.12 9.75
C HIS A 44 1.33 6.11 9.25
N SER A 45 0.26 6.31 10.02
CA SER A 45 -0.72 7.42 9.89
C SER A 45 -0.12 8.79 10.27
N GLY A 46 1.06 9.11 9.73
CA GLY A 46 1.79 10.33 10.07
C GLY A 46 1.30 11.59 9.37
N MET A 47 0.36 11.48 8.43
CA MET A 47 -0.25 12.60 7.74
C MET A 47 -1.75 12.46 7.81
N ASP A 48 -2.36 13.35 8.59
CA ASP A 48 -3.80 13.53 8.63
C ASP A 48 -4.27 14.09 7.27
N HIS A 49 -4.60 13.19 6.35
CA HIS A 49 -5.12 13.53 5.02
C HIS A 49 -6.60 13.91 5.05
N SER A 50 -7.26 13.88 6.23
CA SER A 50 -8.69 14.17 6.38
C SER A 50 -9.04 15.62 6.01
N GLU A 51 -8.10 16.55 6.18
CA GLU A 51 -8.31 17.98 5.84
C GLU A 51 -8.14 18.28 4.34
N MET A 52 -7.56 17.37 3.55
CA MET A 52 -7.34 17.60 2.11
C MET A 52 -8.65 17.51 1.32
N ASP A 53 -8.74 18.26 0.22
CA ASP A 53 -9.86 18.13 -0.72
C ASP A 53 -9.59 16.97 -1.66
N HIS A 54 -10.40 15.92 -1.52
CA HIS A 54 -10.34 14.70 -2.34
C HIS A 54 -11.21 14.80 -3.62
N SER A 55 -11.78 15.98 -3.87
CA SER A 55 -12.53 16.21 -5.10
C SER A 55 -11.58 16.30 -6.30
N SER A 56 -11.94 15.65 -7.40
CA SER A 56 -11.22 15.82 -8.67
C SER A 56 -12.00 16.72 -9.64
N ASP A 57 -11.31 17.19 -10.68
CA ASP A 57 -11.92 17.97 -11.76
C ASP A 57 -12.83 17.13 -12.68
N GLY A 58 -12.92 15.82 -12.44
CA GLY A 58 -13.72 14.89 -13.24
C GLY A 58 -13.10 14.56 -14.61
N SER A 59 -11.85 14.96 -14.86
CA SER A 59 -11.11 14.52 -16.05
C SER A 59 -11.00 13.01 -16.10
N ILE A 60 -11.10 12.40 -17.28
CA ILE A 60 -10.91 10.96 -17.44
C ILE A 60 -9.56 10.74 -18.13
N PRO A 61 -8.68 9.86 -17.60
CA PRO A 61 -7.41 9.52 -18.24
C PRO A 61 -7.61 9.08 -19.71
N GLU A 62 -6.69 9.47 -20.58
CA GLU A 62 -6.75 9.08 -21.99
C GLU A 62 -6.60 7.56 -22.12
N GLY A 63 -7.50 6.94 -22.89
CA GLY A 63 -7.49 5.51 -23.13
C GLY A 63 -8.25 4.67 -22.10
N LEU A 64 -8.76 5.28 -21.01
CA LEU A 64 -9.56 4.55 -20.03
C LEU A 64 -10.92 4.19 -20.64
N GLU A 65 -11.23 2.90 -20.69
CA GLU A 65 -12.44 2.37 -21.33
C GLU A 65 -13.62 2.34 -20.34
N GLU A 66 -14.78 2.84 -20.77
CA GLU A 66 -16.03 2.70 -20.00
C GLU A 66 -16.39 1.22 -19.84
N ALA A 67 -16.79 0.84 -18.63
CA ALA A 67 -17.20 -0.53 -18.36
C ALA A 67 -18.49 -0.87 -19.13
N GLU A 68 -18.52 -1.99 -19.86
CA GLU A 68 -19.68 -2.36 -20.68
C GLU A 68 -20.88 -2.78 -19.84
N ASN A 69 -20.64 -3.47 -18.72
CA ASN A 69 -21.67 -4.03 -17.83
C ASN A 69 -21.26 -3.92 -16.35
N PRO A 70 -21.10 -2.69 -15.81
CA PRO A 70 -20.70 -2.51 -14.42
C PRO A 70 -21.80 -3.02 -13.48
N THR A 71 -21.40 -3.51 -12.30
CA THR A 71 -22.37 -3.89 -11.25
C THR A 71 -23.21 -2.69 -10.81
N TYR A 72 -22.60 -1.51 -10.74
CA TYR A 72 -23.27 -0.24 -10.40
C TYR A 72 -23.26 0.70 -11.62
N GLU A 73 -24.41 0.91 -12.24
CA GLU A 73 -24.53 1.78 -13.42
C GLU A 73 -24.28 3.26 -13.07
N VAL A 74 -23.77 4.04 -14.03
CA VAL A 74 -23.62 5.50 -13.87
C VAL A 74 -24.97 6.14 -13.57
N GLY A 75 -25.01 7.00 -12.55
CA GLY A 75 -26.22 7.62 -12.00
C GLY A 75 -26.95 6.79 -10.95
N SER A 76 -26.55 5.52 -10.74
CA SER A 76 -27.01 4.72 -9.61
C SER A 76 -26.33 5.15 -8.31
N LYS A 77 -26.77 4.54 -7.21
CA LYS A 77 -26.21 4.76 -5.88
C LYS A 77 -25.74 3.45 -5.30
N ALA A 78 -24.65 3.49 -4.56
CA ALA A 78 -24.07 2.38 -3.83
C ALA A 78 -23.61 2.87 -2.45
N LYS A 79 -23.34 1.95 -1.55
CA LYS A 79 -22.71 2.24 -0.26
C LYS A 79 -21.24 1.91 -0.32
N ILE A 80 -20.38 2.83 0.12
CA ILE A 80 -18.95 2.55 0.25
C ILE A 80 -18.74 1.68 1.49
N GLN A 81 -17.99 0.59 1.33
CA GLN A 81 -17.59 -0.35 2.37
C GLN A 81 -16.12 -0.74 2.17
N ASN A 82 -15.42 -1.06 3.24
CA ASN A 82 -13.97 -1.32 3.19
C ASN A 82 -13.20 -0.15 2.57
N ALA A 83 -13.61 1.07 2.91
CA ALA A 83 -13.05 2.28 2.32
C ALA A 83 -11.54 2.38 2.52
N HIS A 84 -10.83 2.90 1.52
CA HIS A 84 -9.41 3.26 1.65
C HIS A 84 -9.18 4.55 2.45
N MET A 85 -10.23 5.33 2.74
CA MET A 85 -10.20 6.47 3.67
C MET A 85 -11.32 6.34 4.69
N ASP A 86 -11.01 6.54 5.98
CA ASP A 86 -11.96 6.34 7.08
C ASP A 86 -13.24 7.19 6.94
N GLU A 87 -13.14 8.41 6.39
CA GLU A 87 -14.27 9.33 6.21
C GLU A 87 -15.27 8.87 5.15
N MET A 88 -14.88 7.91 4.30
CA MET A 88 -15.72 7.32 3.27
C MET A 88 -16.47 6.08 3.76
N GLU A 89 -16.08 5.50 4.91
CA GLU A 89 -16.65 4.23 5.34
C GLU A 89 -18.15 4.37 5.63
N GLY A 90 -18.95 3.57 4.94
CA GLY A 90 -20.38 3.46 5.15
C GLY A 90 -21.23 4.58 4.58
N VAL A 91 -20.64 5.54 3.85
CA VAL A 91 -21.39 6.63 3.20
C VAL A 91 -22.08 6.15 1.92
N GLU A 92 -23.20 6.79 1.58
CA GLU A 92 -23.86 6.61 0.29
C GLU A 92 -23.13 7.44 -0.77
N ALA A 93 -22.82 6.81 -1.90
CA ALA A 93 -22.14 7.43 -3.03
C ALA A 93 -22.99 7.31 -4.31
N THR A 94 -22.93 8.34 -5.15
CA THR A 94 -23.51 8.32 -6.50
C THR A 94 -22.41 8.00 -7.50
N ILE A 95 -22.65 6.99 -8.35
CA ILE A 95 -21.71 6.62 -9.39
C ILE A 95 -21.75 7.68 -10.50
N VAL A 96 -20.61 8.32 -10.77
CA VAL A 96 -20.48 9.33 -11.84
C VAL A 96 -19.59 8.87 -13.00
N GLY A 97 -18.89 7.74 -12.84
CA GLY A 97 -18.19 7.02 -13.90
C GLY A 97 -17.91 5.57 -13.50
N ALA A 98 -17.81 4.68 -14.48
CA ALA A 98 -17.51 3.26 -14.30
C ALA A 98 -16.62 2.78 -15.46
N PHE A 99 -15.47 2.20 -15.15
CA PHE A 99 -14.42 1.91 -16.12
C PHE A 99 -13.75 0.56 -15.83
N ASP A 100 -13.43 -0.18 -16.87
CA ASP A 100 -12.68 -1.44 -16.75
C ASP A 100 -11.19 -1.17 -16.96
N THR A 101 -10.36 -1.51 -15.98
CA THR A 101 -8.91 -1.27 -16.01
C THR A 101 -8.18 -2.16 -14.99
N THR A 102 -6.87 -1.99 -14.86
CA THR A 102 -6.11 -2.48 -13.70
C THR A 102 -5.96 -1.36 -12.68
N ALA A 103 -6.44 -1.59 -11.46
CA ALA A 103 -6.24 -0.72 -10.30
C ALA A 103 -4.98 -1.16 -9.54
N TYR A 104 -4.21 -0.18 -9.08
CA TYR A 104 -2.95 -0.39 -8.37
C TYR A 104 -2.98 0.19 -6.97
N VAL A 105 -2.41 -0.56 -6.04
CA VAL A 105 -1.92 -0.05 -4.76
C VAL A 105 -0.47 0.38 -4.99
N ILE A 106 -0.13 1.61 -4.61
CA ILE A 106 1.22 2.14 -4.84
C ILE A 106 1.84 2.77 -3.59
N THR A 107 3.16 2.64 -3.46
CA THR A 107 3.95 3.43 -2.52
C THR A 107 4.77 4.45 -3.30
N TYR A 108 4.77 5.73 -2.90
CA TYR A 108 5.53 6.77 -3.61
C TYR A 108 6.02 7.88 -2.68
N THR A 109 7.09 8.57 -3.12
CA THR A 109 7.57 9.79 -2.45
C THR A 109 7.08 11.02 -3.22
N PRO A 110 6.31 11.94 -2.60
CA PRO A 110 5.78 13.11 -3.29
C PRO A 110 6.87 14.02 -3.87
N THR A 111 6.65 14.53 -5.08
CA THR A 111 7.57 15.48 -5.75
C THR A 111 7.66 16.84 -5.07
N SER A 112 6.63 17.21 -4.31
CA SER A 112 6.60 18.37 -3.42
C SER A 112 7.50 18.20 -2.17
N GLY A 113 8.03 17.00 -1.95
CA GLY A 113 8.72 16.60 -0.72
C GLY A 113 7.75 16.16 0.37
N GLY A 114 8.30 15.65 1.48
CA GLY A 114 7.50 15.06 2.56
C GLY A 114 7.89 13.61 2.81
N PRO A 115 7.19 12.93 3.74
CA PRO A 115 7.32 11.50 3.93
C PRO A 115 6.75 10.75 2.72
N GLU A 116 7.17 9.50 2.61
CA GLU A 116 6.61 8.53 1.68
C GLU A 116 5.14 8.26 2.00
N VAL A 117 4.31 8.20 0.96
CA VAL A 117 2.91 7.76 1.03
C VAL A 117 2.91 6.27 0.70
N LYS A 118 2.50 5.44 1.65
CA LYS A 118 2.50 3.98 1.53
C LYS A 118 1.11 3.48 1.20
N ASP A 119 1.06 2.40 0.41
CA ASP A 119 -0.17 1.64 0.12
C ASP A 119 -1.35 2.51 -0.37
N HIS A 120 -1.05 3.58 -1.12
CA HIS A 120 -2.06 4.48 -1.66
C HIS A 120 -2.98 3.74 -2.64
N LYS A 121 -4.28 3.88 -2.40
CA LYS A 121 -5.37 3.37 -3.22
C LYS A 121 -6.16 4.55 -3.79
N TRP A 122 -6.41 4.63 -5.09
CA TRP A 122 -5.94 3.76 -6.18
C TRP A 122 -5.39 4.62 -7.31
N VAL A 123 -4.46 4.08 -8.08
CA VAL A 123 -4.07 4.61 -9.40
C VAL A 123 -4.42 3.56 -10.45
N VAL A 124 -4.87 3.98 -11.63
CA VAL A 124 -5.21 3.04 -12.73
C VAL A 124 -4.10 2.95 -13.79
N GLN A 125 -4.14 1.93 -14.64
CA GLN A 125 -3.14 1.71 -15.72
C GLN A 125 -2.85 2.96 -16.55
N GLU A 126 -3.91 3.68 -16.92
CA GLU A 126 -3.88 4.86 -17.78
C GLU A 126 -3.30 6.10 -17.08
N GLU A 127 -3.16 6.05 -15.77
CA GLU A 127 -2.55 7.08 -14.93
C GLU A 127 -1.06 6.82 -14.66
N LEU A 128 -0.47 5.82 -15.32
CA LEU A 128 0.96 5.54 -15.26
C LEU A 128 1.65 5.90 -16.59
N LEU A 129 2.78 6.60 -16.50
CA LEU A 129 3.47 7.08 -17.69
C LEU A 129 4.08 5.91 -18.49
N ASN A 130 3.75 5.84 -19.78
CA ASN A 130 4.21 4.78 -20.70
C ASN A 130 3.86 3.36 -20.22
N ALA A 131 2.70 3.19 -19.56
CA ALA A 131 2.23 1.89 -19.13
C ALA A 131 2.06 0.92 -20.32
N PRO A 132 2.41 -0.37 -20.17
CA PRO A 132 2.12 -1.39 -21.18
C PRO A 132 0.61 -1.65 -21.29
N GLU A 133 0.16 -2.49 -22.23
CA GLU A 133 -1.25 -2.94 -22.23
C GLU A 133 -1.52 -3.99 -21.14
N ALA A 134 -0.50 -4.77 -20.76
CA ALA A 134 -0.64 -5.80 -19.73
C ALA A 134 -0.54 -5.20 -18.32
N PRO A 135 -1.17 -5.82 -17.30
CA PRO A 135 -0.98 -5.44 -15.91
C PRO A 135 0.50 -5.42 -15.49
N ILE A 136 0.86 -4.46 -14.65
CA ILE A 136 2.21 -4.28 -14.12
C ILE A 136 2.35 -5.11 -12.84
N GLU A 137 3.43 -5.89 -12.77
CA GLU A 137 3.69 -6.79 -11.64
C GLU A 137 4.11 -6.04 -10.37
N PRO A 138 3.72 -6.51 -9.17
CA PRO A 138 4.20 -5.98 -7.90
C PRO A 138 5.74 -5.92 -7.79
N GLY A 139 6.23 -4.88 -7.12
CA GLY A 139 7.66 -4.54 -6.99
C GLY A 139 8.23 -3.77 -8.17
N THR A 140 7.43 -3.45 -9.20
CA THR A 140 7.87 -2.65 -10.36
C THR A 140 7.84 -1.16 -10.02
N GLU A 141 8.92 -0.45 -10.35
CA GLU A 141 8.96 1.02 -10.31
C GLU A 141 8.23 1.62 -11.52
N VAL A 142 7.39 2.62 -11.27
CA VAL A 142 6.57 3.32 -12.26
C VAL A 142 6.65 4.84 -12.04
N GLU A 143 6.37 5.62 -13.09
CA GLU A 143 6.21 7.07 -12.99
C GLU A 143 4.72 7.41 -13.05
N ILE A 144 4.24 8.13 -12.03
CA ILE A 144 2.83 8.44 -11.85
C ILE A 144 2.45 9.67 -12.70
N ASN A 145 1.36 9.58 -13.45
CA ASN A 145 0.85 10.61 -14.36
C ASN A 145 -0.56 11.07 -13.96
N THR A 146 -0.80 11.21 -12.66
CA THR A 146 -2.03 11.76 -12.10
C THR A 146 -1.74 12.60 -10.86
N ASP A 147 -2.65 13.50 -10.51
CA ASP A 147 -2.51 14.49 -9.44
C ASP A 147 -3.68 14.43 -8.44
N HIS A 148 -4.12 13.21 -8.09
CA HIS A 148 -5.16 13.00 -7.06
C HIS A 148 -4.83 13.74 -5.76
N MET A 149 -3.54 13.84 -5.43
CA MET A 149 -3.02 14.65 -4.33
C MET A 149 -1.80 15.46 -4.77
N GLU A 150 -1.55 16.57 -4.05
CA GLU A 150 -0.37 17.41 -4.30
C GLU A 150 0.93 16.58 -4.21
N GLY A 151 1.78 16.71 -5.24
CA GLY A 151 3.07 16.01 -5.30
C GLY A 151 3.01 14.61 -5.89
N MET A 152 1.85 14.12 -6.31
CA MET A 152 1.72 12.80 -6.94
C MET A 152 2.20 12.80 -8.40
N MET A 153 1.87 13.83 -9.16
CA MET A 153 2.27 13.97 -10.57
C MET A 153 3.79 13.93 -10.72
N GLY A 154 4.27 13.01 -11.57
CA GLY A 154 5.69 12.79 -11.86
C GLY A 154 6.47 12.12 -10.74
N ALA A 155 5.82 11.68 -9.65
CA ALA A 155 6.49 10.92 -8.61
C ALA A 155 6.85 9.51 -9.12
N THR A 156 8.00 9.01 -8.68
CA THR A 156 8.33 7.58 -8.82
C THR A 156 7.62 6.82 -7.72
N GLY A 157 6.82 5.83 -8.11
CA GLY A 157 6.15 4.91 -7.21
C GLY A 157 6.55 3.47 -7.44
N VAL A 158 6.23 2.60 -6.50
CA VAL A 158 6.37 1.15 -6.58
C VAL A 158 4.98 0.54 -6.54
N ILE A 159 4.69 -0.39 -7.47
CA ILE A 159 3.46 -1.18 -7.44
C ILE A 159 3.52 -2.17 -6.28
N GLU A 160 2.58 -2.07 -5.33
CA GLU A 160 2.47 -3.00 -4.21
C GLU A 160 1.51 -4.14 -4.53
N ALA A 161 0.40 -3.83 -5.21
CA ALA A 161 -0.59 -4.79 -5.67
C ALA A 161 -1.26 -4.30 -6.95
N ALA A 162 -1.79 -5.25 -7.73
CA ALA A 162 -2.49 -5.01 -8.98
C ALA A 162 -3.78 -5.84 -9.00
N GLU A 163 -4.88 -5.23 -9.44
CA GLU A 163 -6.19 -5.87 -9.54
C GLU A 163 -6.87 -5.45 -10.85
N GLU A 164 -7.13 -6.41 -11.74
CA GLU A 164 -8.00 -6.17 -12.91
C GLU A 164 -9.46 -6.16 -12.42
N THR A 165 -10.12 -5.00 -12.49
CA THR A 165 -11.44 -4.79 -11.87
C THR A 165 -12.17 -3.61 -12.53
N THR A 166 -13.44 -3.44 -12.18
CA THR A 166 -14.17 -2.21 -12.52
C THR A 166 -13.89 -1.17 -11.43
N VAL A 167 -13.39 -0.01 -11.83
CA VAL A 167 -13.22 1.16 -10.97
C VAL A 167 -14.33 2.17 -11.20
N TYR A 168 -14.69 2.87 -10.14
CA TYR A 168 -15.76 3.85 -10.12
C TYR A 168 -15.22 5.21 -9.72
N MET A 169 -15.71 6.22 -10.42
CA MET A 169 -15.62 7.61 -9.98
C MET A 169 -16.93 7.96 -9.27
N VAL A 170 -16.85 8.55 -8.08
CA VAL A 170 -18.04 8.73 -7.23
C VAL A 170 -18.19 10.12 -6.64
N ASP A 171 -19.42 10.55 -6.48
CA ASP A 171 -19.81 11.71 -5.67
C ASP A 171 -20.33 11.22 -4.32
N TYR A 172 -19.86 11.79 -3.22
CA TYR A 172 -20.38 11.45 -1.89
C TYR A 172 -20.35 12.63 -0.93
N THR A 173 -20.97 12.45 0.23
CA THR A 173 -20.87 13.36 1.36
C THR A 173 -20.25 12.60 2.52
N THR A 174 -19.15 13.11 3.05
CA THR A 174 -18.48 12.55 4.23
C THR A 174 -19.42 12.57 5.45
N THR A 175 -19.08 11.79 6.47
CA THR A 175 -19.90 11.70 7.70
C THR A 175 -20.04 13.04 8.45
N ASP A 176 -19.11 13.98 8.26
CA ASP A 176 -19.13 15.34 8.82
C ASP A 176 -19.81 16.39 7.90
N GLY A 177 -20.27 15.99 6.71
CA GLY A 177 -21.10 16.82 5.83
C GLY A 177 -20.35 17.56 4.72
N LYS A 178 -19.07 17.26 4.48
CA LYS A 178 -18.30 17.80 3.34
C LYS A 178 -18.70 17.07 2.06
N GLU A 179 -19.02 17.82 1.02
CA GLU A 179 -19.26 17.25 -0.31
C GLU A 179 -17.92 16.95 -0.98
N VAL A 180 -17.78 15.74 -1.51
CA VAL A 180 -16.63 15.32 -2.33
C VAL A 180 -17.16 14.96 -3.72
N LYS A 181 -16.54 15.53 -4.76
CA LYS A 181 -16.98 15.41 -6.14
C LYS A 181 -15.97 14.69 -7.00
N ASN A 182 -16.46 13.78 -7.84
CA ASN A 182 -15.64 13.00 -8.77
C ASN A 182 -14.44 12.33 -8.08
N HIS A 183 -14.65 11.74 -6.90
CA HIS A 183 -13.59 11.01 -6.18
C HIS A 183 -13.07 9.87 -7.05
N LYS A 184 -11.75 9.77 -7.16
CA LYS A 184 -11.02 8.73 -7.89
C LYS A 184 -10.12 7.98 -6.90
N TRP A 185 -10.11 6.67 -6.85
CA TRP A 185 -11.09 5.72 -7.43
C TRP A 185 -11.64 4.86 -6.30
N VAL A 186 -12.76 4.20 -6.56
CA VAL A 186 -13.31 3.17 -5.68
C VAL A 186 -13.45 1.90 -6.51
N THR A 187 -13.01 0.74 -6.03
CA THR A 187 -13.19 -0.51 -6.77
C THR A 187 -14.58 -1.10 -6.54
N GLN A 188 -14.97 -2.06 -7.37
CA GLN A 188 -16.24 -2.76 -7.20
C GLN A 188 -16.40 -3.43 -5.84
N GLU A 189 -15.31 -3.99 -5.28
CA GLU A 189 -15.34 -4.67 -3.98
C GLU A 189 -15.49 -3.71 -2.79
N GLU A 190 -15.16 -2.43 -3.00
CA GLU A 190 -15.35 -1.36 -2.02
C GLU A 190 -16.80 -0.79 -2.04
N LEU A 191 -17.69 -1.37 -2.84
CA LEU A 191 -19.07 -0.94 -2.98
C LEU A 191 -20.05 -2.09 -2.68
N THR A 192 -21.13 -1.77 -1.95
CA THR A 192 -22.27 -2.66 -1.76
C THR A 192 -23.57 -2.00 -2.20
N ASP A 193 -24.60 -2.82 -2.45
CA ASP A 193 -25.98 -2.35 -2.54
C ASP A 193 -26.38 -1.57 -1.27
N LEU A 194 -27.35 -0.66 -1.41
CA LEU A 194 -27.95 0.12 -0.31
C LEU A 194 -28.99 -0.67 0.50
#